data_AF-A0A8B8B3P8-F1
#
_entry.id   AF-A0A8B8B3P8-F1
#
_cell.length_a   1.000
_cell.length_b   1.000
_cell.length_c   1.000
_cell.angle_alpha   90.00
_cell.angle_beta   90.00
_cell.angle_gamma   90.00
#
_symmetry.space_group_name_H-M   'P 1'
#
loop_
_entity.id
_entity.type
_entity.pdbx_description
1 polymer ?
#
loop_
_entity_poly.entity_id
_entity_poly.type
_entity_poly.pdbx_seq_one_letter_code
_entity_poly.pdbx_strand_id
1 'polypeptide(L)'
;MTAYDVFNEVTTYDDGGEVTANDDEVPNIGDFYHEEEVDEHLERSTSTLDWQEGRRVVELGVLADALKACNRCGMPLQLFHAVEIKTYGVAAILNIPCHNMNCLHLNTVPTGKRHDRVWDSNTKLAAAMVHAGMGEQQVNGFLSSLNIPAVSHKTFSARQKEMGDVVSNVARESTRAALNQEIMMTNDQDGLIDCEC
;
A
#
# COMPACT_ATOMS: atom_id res chain seq x y z
N MET A 1 -9.23 14.95 -16.23
CA MET A 1 -8.43 13.99 -15.45
C MET A 1 -9.36 13.38 -14.42
N THR A 2 -9.69 12.10 -14.55
CA THR A 2 -10.59 11.42 -13.60
C THR A 2 -9.79 10.90 -12.41
N ALA A 3 -10.42 10.66 -11.26
CA ALA A 3 -9.74 10.11 -10.09
C ALA A 3 -8.99 8.80 -10.38
N TYR A 4 -9.38 8.06 -11.44
CA TYR A 4 -8.68 6.88 -11.93
C TYR A 4 -7.28 7.15 -12.50
N ASP A 5 -7.04 8.33 -13.06
CA ASP A 5 -5.78 8.64 -13.75
C ASP A 5 -4.64 8.95 -12.77
N VAL A 6 -4.95 9.43 -11.56
CA VAL A 6 -3.96 9.73 -10.49
C VAL A 6 -3.33 8.44 -9.92
N PHE A 7 -4.04 7.32 -9.94
CA PHE A 7 -3.59 6.07 -9.30
C PHE A 7 -2.50 5.32 -10.09
N ASN A 8 -2.30 5.62 -11.38
CA ASN A 8 -1.32 4.92 -12.21
C ASN A 8 0.05 5.61 -12.30
N GLU A 9 0.19 6.87 -11.86
CA GLU A 9 1.45 7.62 -11.98
C GLU A 9 2.39 7.51 -10.76
N VAL A 10 1.97 6.91 -9.64
CA VAL A 10 2.77 6.87 -8.40
C VAL A 10 3.80 5.72 -8.39
N THR A 11 4.48 5.44 -9.51
CA THR A 11 5.56 4.44 -9.57
C THR A 11 6.77 4.89 -10.39
N THR A 12 7.34 6.06 -10.08
CA THR A 12 8.76 6.34 -10.38
C THR A 12 9.32 7.29 -9.31
N TYR A 13 10.25 6.82 -8.48
CA TYR A 13 11.11 7.66 -7.66
C TYR A 13 12.56 7.47 -8.12
N ASP A 14 13.20 8.57 -8.53
CA ASP A 14 14.59 8.66 -8.92
C ASP A 14 15.36 9.52 -7.90
N ASP A 15 16.64 9.18 -7.72
CA ASP A 15 17.58 9.60 -6.68
C ASP A 15 17.95 11.10 -6.63
N GLY A 16 18.12 11.60 -5.39
CA GLY A 16 19.25 12.46 -5.01
C GLY A 16 19.04 13.99 -4.99
N GLY A 17 19.44 14.63 -3.87
CA GLY A 17 19.73 16.06 -3.83
C GLY A 17 19.67 16.73 -2.44
N GLU A 18 20.84 16.87 -1.81
CA GLU A 18 21.10 17.54 -0.52
C GLU A 18 21.12 19.09 -0.67
N VAL A 19 20.57 19.85 0.28
CA VAL A 19 20.96 21.25 0.54
C VAL A 19 20.64 21.69 1.98
N THR A 20 21.66 22.24 2.63
CA THR A 20 21.71 22.77 4.00
C THR A 20 21.42 24.28 4.08
N ALA A 21 20.72 24.75 5.12
CA ALA A 21 21.11 25.85 6.04
C ALA A 21 19.91 26.41 6.83
N ASN A 22 20.13 26.61 8.13
CA ASN A 22 19.26 27.24 9.15
C ASN A 22 19.22 28.78 8.94
N ASP A 23 18.44 29.64 9.62
CA ASP A 23 17.91 29.72 10.99
C ASP A 23 16.66 30.65 10.99
N ASP A 24 15.66 30.36 11.83
CA ASP A 24 14.91 31.35 12.65
C ASP A 24 13.79 30.64 13.44
N GLU A 25 13.99 30.54 14.76
CA GLU A 25 13.21 29.75 15.71
C GLU A 25 11.80 30.33 15.97
N VAL A 26 10.78 29.48 15.77
CA VAL A 26 9.49 29.56 16.48
C VAL A 26 9.33 28.22 17.21
N PRO A 27 8.99 28.17 18.51
CA PRO A 27 9.05 26.93 19.28
C PRO A 27 8.00 25.93 18.75
N ASN A 28 8.48 24.82 18.19
CA ASN A 28 7.66 23.78 17.60
C ASN A 28 7.06 22.90 18.70
N ILE A 29 5.73 22.88 18.82
CA ILE A 29 4.95 21.89 19.58
C ILE A 29 4.94 20.56 18.81
N GLY A 30 6.13 20.05 18.47
CA GLY A 30 6.33 18.90 17.59
C GLY A 30 7.27 17.84 18.17
N ASP A 31 7.99 18.14 19.25
CA ASP A 31 8.98 17.25 19.84
C ASP A 31 8.36 16.20 20.77
N PHE A 32 7.46 15.37 20.21
CA PHE A 32 7.22 14.03 20.71
C PHE A 32 6.67 13.10 19.63
N TYR A 33 7.32 13.06 18.47
CA TYR A 33 7.19 11.92 17.58
C TYR A 33 8.57 11.32 17.37
N HIS A 34 8.91 10.37 18.24
CA HIS A 34 9.85 9.34 17.85
C HIS A 34 9.27 8.68 16.60
N GLU A 35 9.91 8.89 15.44
CA GLU A 35 9.75 8.02 14.29
C GLU A 35 10.25 6.64 14.71
N GLU A 36 9.35 5.82 15.26
CA GLU A 36 9.59 4.39 15.35
C GLU A 36 9.64 3.87 13.91
N GLU A 37 10.85 3.54 13.45
CA GLU A 37 11.03 2.68 12.29
C GLU A 37 10.19 1.43 12.51
N VAL A 38 9.09 1.32 11.76
CA VAL A 38 8.20 0.16 11.85
C VAL A 38 8.92 -1.02 11.25
N ASP A 39 9.56 -1.82 12.09
CA ASP A 39 10.04 -3.13 11.68
C ASP A 39 8.84 -4.06 11.41
N GLU A 40 8.40 -4.06 10.15
CA GLU A 40 7.34 -4.93 9.63
C GLU A 40 7.67 -6.44 9.78
N HIS A 41 8.86 -6.84 10.27
CA HIS A 41 9.08 -8.23 10.69
C HIS A 41 8.19 -8.66 11.87
N LEU A 42 7.52 -7.72 12.56
CA LEU A 42 6.62 -8.02 13.66
C LEU A 42 5.12 -7.77 13.35
N GLU A 43 4.70 -7.78 12.08
CA GLU A 43 3.26 -7.78 11.74
C GLU A 43 2.69 -9.19 11.53
N ARG A 44 2.98 -10.12 12.44
CA ARG A 44 2.27 -11.40 12.45
C ARG A 44 0.89 -11.18 13.04
N SER A 45 -0.13 -11.00 12.20
CA SER A 45 -1.49 -11.20 12.69
C SER A 45 -1.61 -12.67 13.07
N THR A 46 -1.86 -12.94 14.34
CA THR A 46 -2.03 -14.29 14.88
C THR A 46 -3.39 -14.85 14.48
N SER A 47 -3.79 -14.73 13.21
CA SER A 47 -4.92 -15.52 12.71
C SER A 47 -4.42 -16.96 12.66
N THR A 48 -4.72 -17.72 13.71
CA THR A 48 -4.40 -19.16 13.85
C THR A 48 -5.23 -20.04 12.91
N LEU A 49 -5.85 -19.44 11.89
CA LEU A 49 -6.68 -20.15 10.93
C LEU A 49 -5.78 -20.98 10.04
N ASP A 50 -6.14 -22.25 9.89
CA ASP A 50 -5.55 -23.12 8.89
C ASP A 50 -5.66 -22.45 7.51
N TRP A 51 -4.71 -22.72 6.63
CA TRP A 51 -4.76 -22.23 5.25
C TRP A 51 -5.98 -22.75 4.50
N GLN A 52 -6.56 -23.86 4.96
CA GLN A 52 -7.79 -24.46 4.47
C GLN A 52 -9.06 -23.75 4.97
N GLU A 53 -8.95 -22.92 6.01
CA GLU A 53 -10.09 -22.27 6.65
C GLU A 53 -10.27 -20.81 6.22
N GLY A 54 -11.53 -20.45 5.98
CA GLY A 54 -11.93 -19.12 5.56
C GLY A 54 -11.61 -18.83 4.09
N ARG A 55 -11.65 -17.54 3.75
CA ARG A 55 -11.33 -17.02 2.42
C ARG A 55 -10.12 -16.11 2.49
N ARG A 56 -9.39 -15.96 1.37
CA ARG A 56 -8.21 -15.11 1.25
C ARG A 56 -8.29 -14.32 -0.05
N VAL A 57 -7.73 -13.11 -0.03
CA VAL A 57 -7.54 -12.31 -1.24
C VAL A 57 -6.23 -12.74 -1.90
N VAL A 58 -6.28 -13.05 -3.19
CA VAL A 58 -5.15 -13.61 -3.94
C VAL A 58 -5.06 -12.97 -5.32
N GLU A 59 -3.86 -12.56 -5.70
CA GLU A 59 -3.50 -12.24 -7.08
C GLU A 59 -3.14 -13.53 -7.82
N LEU A 60 -4.08 -14.04 -8.63
CA LEU A 60 -3.96 -15.36 -9.26
C LEU A 60 -2.70 -15.53 -10.12
N GLY A 61 -2.24 -14.47 -10.81
CA GLY A 61 -1.01 -14.50 -11.60
C GLY A 61 0.24 -14.75 -10.74
N VAL A 62 0.39 -13.98 -9.67
CA VAL A 62 1.50 -14.13 -8.71
C VAL A 62 1.49 -15.51 -8.07
N LEU A 63 0.32 -15.97 -7.64
CA LEU A 63 0.19 -17.29 -7.02
C LEU A 63 0.55 -18.41 -8.02
N ALA A 64 0.05 -18.33 -9.26
CA ALA A 64 0.32 -19.32 -10.28
C ALA A 64 1.82 -19.40 -10.63
N ASP A 65 2.47 -18.25 -10.79
CA ASP A 65 3.91 -18.18 -11.06
C ASP A 65 4.73 -18.76 -9.91
N ALA A 66 4.36 -18.46 -8.66
CA ALA A 66 5.04 -18.98 -7.48
C ALA A 66 4.81 -20.50 -7.27
N LEU A 67 3.69 -21.05 -7.74
CA LEU A 67 3.40 -22.50 -7.68
C LEU A 67 4.01 -23.29 -8.86
N LYS A 68 4.41 -22.61 -9.93
CA LYS A 68 4.87 -23.21 -11.19
C LYS A 68 6.01 -24.20 -10.99
N ALA A 69 6.95 -23.89 -10.10
CA ALA A 69 8.15 -24.69 -9.91
C ALA A 69 8.75 -24.48 -8.52
N CYS A 70 9.25 -25.56 -7.92
CA CYS A 70 10.07 -25.50 -6.72
C CYS A 70 11.38 -24.77 -7.02
N ASN A 71 11.77 -23.83 -6.16
CA ASN A 71 12.98 -23.02 -6.28
C ASN A 71 14.28 -23.83 -6.32
N ARG A 72 14.25 -25.10 -5.90
CA ARG A 72 15.43 -25.98 -5.87
C ARG A 72 15.47 -26.98 -7.02
N CYS A 73 14.38 -27.68 -7.31
CA CYS A 73 14.38 -28.81 -8.26
C CYS A 73 13.47 -28.63 -9.48
N GLY A 74 12.75 -27.50 -9.59
CA GLY A 74 11.90 -27.20 -10.73
C GLY A 74 10.56 -27.95 -10.78
N MET A 75 10.30 -28.89 -9.86
CA MET A 75 9.05 -29.64 -9.83
C MET A 75 7.88 -28.75 -9.41
N PRO A 76 6.69 -28.89 -10.02
CA PRO A 76 5.52 -28.07 -9.69
C PRO A 76 5.10 -28.24 -8.23
N LEU A 77 4.70 -27.14 -7.61
CA LEU A 77 4.19 -27.11 -6.25
C LEU A 77 2.67 -27.28 -6.27
N GLN A 78 2.13 -27.92 -5.24
CA GLN A 78 0.69 -28.09 -5.07
C GLN A 78 0.25 -27.35 -3.82
N LEU A 79 -0.76 -26.50 -3.98
CA LEU A 79 -1.32 -25.71 -2.88
C LEU A 79 -1.77 -26.59 -1.71
N PHE A 80 -2.30 -27.78 -2.00
CA PHE A 80 -2.76 -28.74 -0.99
C PHE A 80 -1.67 -29.18 -0.01
N HIS A 81 -0.40 -29.10 -0.40
CA HIS A 81 0.72 -29.46 0.48
C HIS A 81 1.14 -28.31 1.40
N ALA A 82 0.49 -27.15 1.37
CA ALA A 82 0.81 -26.05 2.27
C ALA A 82 0.78 -26.51 3.73
N VAL A 83 1.80 -26.12 4.49
CA VAL A 83 1.96 -26.50 5.90
C VAL A 83 1.76 -25.31 6.84
N GLU A 84 1.88 -24.09 6.32
CA GLU A 84 1.73 -22.87 7.08
C GLU A 84 1.24 -21.74 6.18
N ILE A 85 0.42 -20.87 6.74
CA ILE A 85 0.07 -19.57 6.17
C ILE A 85 0.46 -18.47 7.17
N LYS A 86 1.13 -17.44 6.67
CA LYS A 86 1.45 -16.21 7.41
C LYS A 86 0.70 -15.06 6.77
N THR A 87 -0.19 -14.43 7.53
CA THR A 87 -1.06 -13.36 7.07
C THR A 87 -0.45 -11.99 7.38
N TYR A 88 -0.58 -11.05 6.43
CA TYR A 88 -0.06 -9.69 6.47
C TYR A 88 -1.15 -8.74 5.95
N GLY A 89 -2.08 -8.37 6.83
CA GLY A 89 -3.32 -7.72 6.42
C GLY A 89 -4.17 -8.63 5.52
N VAL A 90 -4.53 -8.17 4.32
CA VAL A 90 -5.29 -8.99 3.35
C VAL A 90 -4.39 -9.88 2.49
N ALA A 91 -3.07 -9.68 2.53
CA ALA A 91 -2.09 -10.52 1.85
C ALA A 91 -1.62 -11.67 2.74
N ALA A 92 -0.99 -12.67 2.13
CA ALA A 92 -0.43 -13.79 2.86
C ALA A 92 0.78 -14.39 2.14
N ILE A 93 1.53 -15.18 2.91
CA ILE A 93 2.60 -16.06 2.44
C ILE A 93 2.23 -17.49 2.84
N LEU A 94 2.28 -18.40 1.88
CA LEU A 94 2.12 -19.84 2.11
C LEU A 94 3.49 -20.51 2.10
N ASN A 95 3.73 -21.42 3.04
CA ASN A 95 4.92 -22.27 3.01
C ASN A 95 4.52 -23.66 2.49
N ILE A 96 5.11 -24.06 1.37
CA ILE A 96 4.77 -25.29 0.65
C ILE A 96 6.03 -26.13 0.44
N PRO A 97 6.14 -27.32 1.07
CA PRO A 97 7.23 -28.24 0.83
C PRO A 97 7.12 -28.85 -0.57
N CYS A 98 8.26 -29.02 -1.23
CA CYS A 98 8.33 -29.78 -2.47
C CYS A 98 7.99 -31.25 -2.19
N HIS A 99 7.04 -31.82 -2.95
CA HIS A 99 6.63 -33.22 -2.80
C HIS A 99 7.69 -34.22 -3.31
N ASN A 100 8.72 -33.76 -4.00
CA ASN A 100 9.85 -34.61 -4.38
C ASN A 100 10.64 -35.00 -3.12
N MET A 101 10.64 -36.29 -2.79
CA MET A 101 11.28 -36.88 -1.61
C MET A 101 12.80 -36.64 -1.54
N ASN A 102 13.45 -36.37 -2.67
CA ASN A 102 14.89 -36.04 -2.72
C ASN A 102 15.16 -34.53 -2.53
N CYS A 103 14.13 -33.68 -2.60
CA CYS A 103 14.26 -32.23 -2.53
C CYS A 103 13.78 -31.68 -1.19
N LEU A 104 12.52 -31.96 -0.83
CA LEU A 104 11.81 -31.49 0.37
C LEU A 104 11.98 -30.01 0.72
N HIS A 105 12.40 -29.19 -0.25
CA HIS A 105 12.65 -27.78 -0.03
C HIS A 105 11.34 -27.07 0.31
N LEU A 106 11.36 -26.26 1.36
CA LEU A 106 10.23 -25.43 1.76
C LEU A 106 10.21 -24.16 0.91
N ASN A 107 9.17 -23.99 0.10
CA ASN A 107 9.02 -22.86 -0.80
C ASN A 107 8.09 -21.84 -0.17
N THR A 108 8.45 -20.58 -0.29
CA THR A 108 7.65 -19.44 0.15
C THR A 108 6.85 -18.93 -1.05
N VAL A 109 5.53 -18.99 -0.95
CA VAL A 109 4.58 -18.71 -2.03
C VAL A 109 3.73 -17.51 -1.63
N PRO A 110 3.99 -16.30 -2.17
CA PRO A 110 3.21 -15.11 -1.87
C PRO A 110 1.83 -15.15 -2.55
N THR A 111 0.81 -14.56 -1.92
CA THR A 111 -0.54 -14.42 -2.51
C THR A 111 -0.74 -13.12 -3.28
N GLY A 112 0.27 -12.24 -3.36
CA GLY A 112 0.17 -10.94 -4.03
C GLY A 112 1.53 -10.31 -4.28
N LYS A 113 1.54 -9.18 -5.01
CA LYS A 113 2.75 -8.37 -5.20
C LYS A 113 3.15 -7.65 -3.93
N ARG A 114 4.46 -7.38 -3.84
CA ARG A 114 5.10 -6.61 -2.79
C ARG A 114 6.08 -5.65 -3.44
N HIS A 115 6.03 -4.38 -3.05
CA HIS A 115 7.06 -3.39 -3.35
C HIS A 115 7.82 -3.12 -2.04
N ASP A 116 9.11 -3.42 -2.04
CA ASP A 116 9.98 -3.44 -0.87
C ASP A 116 9.41 -4.27 0.28
N ARG A 117 8.90 -3.60 1.31
CA ARG A 117 8.34 -4.22 2.50
C ARG A 117 6.80 -4.22 2.52
N VAL A 118 6.16 -3.45 1.63
CA VAL A 118 4.72 -3.21 1.65
C VAL A 118 3.99 -4.10 0.64
N TRP A 119 2.87 -4.68 1.06
CA TRP A 119 1.98 -5.45 0.19
C TRP A 119 1.00 -4.52 -0.54
N ASP A 120 0.98 -4.60 -1.87
CA ASP A 120 0.14 -3.75 -2.73
C ASP A 120 -1.34 -3.83 -2.38
N SER A 121 -1.80 -5.03 -1.98
CA SER A 121 -3.18 -5.25 -1.57
C SER A 121 -3.57 -4.43 -0.34
N ASN A 122 -2.65 -4.22 0.60
CA ASN A 122 -2.89 -3.41 1.80
C ASN A 122 -2.93 -1.91 1.45
N THR A 123 -2.04 -1.45 0.57
CA THR A 123 -2.06 -0.06 0.07
C THR A 123 -3.36 0.23 -0.69
N LYS A 124 -3.79 -0.69 -1.57
CA LYS A 124 -5.06 -0.57 -2.30
C LYS A 124 -6.28 -0.61 -1.37
N LEU A 125 -6.22 -1.41 -0.31
CA LEU A 125 -7.27 -1.43 0.70
C LEU A 125 -7.36 -0.07 1.42
N ALA A 126 -6.23 0.52 1.81
CA ALA A 126 -6.20 1.84 2.43
C ALA A 126 -6.68 2.96 1.48
N ALA A 127 -6.30 2.89 0.20
CA ALA A 127 -6.85 3.79 -0.83
C ALA A 127 -8.37 3.68 -0.92
N ALA A 128 -8.90 2.44 -0.94
CA ALA A 128 -10.35 2.21 -0.95
C ALA A 128 -11.03 2.75 0.32
N MET A 129 -10.40 2.62 1.49
CA MET A 129 -10.91 3.19 2.75
C MET A 129 -11.01 4.70 2.69
N VAL A 130 -9.94 5.40 2.29
CA VAL A 130 -9.92 6.85 2.17
C VAL A 130 -10.97 7.33 1.16
N HIS A 131 -11.01 6.69 -0.01
CA HIS A 131 -11.95 7.05 -1.07
C HIS A 131 -13.41 6.81 -0.67
N ALA A 132 -13.71 5.70 0.01
CA ALA A 132 -15.07 5.35 0.42
C ALA A 132 -15.48 6.00 1.76
N GLY A 133 -14.57 6.71 2.44
CA GLY A 133 -14.81 7.24 3.78
C GLY A 133 -15.04 6.15 4.83
N MET A 134 -14.41 4.98 4.67
CA MET A 134 -14.61 3.83 5.55
C MET A 134 -13.56 3.79 6.66
N GLY A 135 -14.02 3.57 7.90
CA GLY A 135 -13.16 3.26 9.03
C GLY A 135 -12.82 1.77 9.15
N GLU A 136 -11.77 1.44 9.91
CA GLU A 136 -11.34 0.05 10.16
C GLU A 136 -12.49 -0.88 10.57
N GLN A 137 -13.35 -0.45 11.50
CA GLN A 137 -14.45 -1.28 11.99
C GLN A 137 -15.43 -1.68 10.88
N GLN A 138 -15.70 -0.76 9.94
CA GLN A 138 -16.59 -1.03 8.81
C GLN A 138 -15.94 -2.03 7.85
N VAL A 139 -14.63 -1.88 7.56
CA VAL A 139 -13.89 -2.79 6.71
C VAL A 139 -13.76 -4.17 7.34
N ASN A 140 -13.34 -4.26 8.61
CA ASN A 140 -13.21 -5.54 9.30
C ASN A 140 -14.56 -6.24 9.47
N GLY A 141 -15.66 -5.50 9.69
CA GLY A 141 -17.01 -6.05 9.68
C GLY A 141 -17.42 -6.62 8.31
N PHE A 142 -17.06 -5.93 7.22
CA PHE A 142 -17.25 -6.41 5.86
C PHE A 142 -16.42 -7.67 5.55
N LEU A 143 -15.12 -7.66 5.87
CA LEU A 143 -14.23 -8.83 5.68
C LEU A 143 -14.70 -10.04 6.48
N SER A 144 -15.08 -9.83 7.74
CA SER A 144 -15.60 -10.89 8.61
C SER A 144 -16.88 -11.51 8.05
N SER A 145 -17.78 -10.68 7.49
CA SER A 145 -19.02 -11.14 6.84
C SER A 145 -18.75 -11.99 5.59
N LEU A 146 -17.62 -11.79 4.92
CA LEU A 146 -17.15 -12.61 3.80
C LEU A 146 -16.33 -13.83 4.24
N ASN A 147 -16.13 -14.04 5.54
CA ASN A 147 -15.23 -15.04 6.11
C ASN A 147 -13.76 -14.84 5.67
N ILE A 148 -13.33 -13.59 5.55
CA ILE A 148 -11.94 -13.20 5.29
C ILE A 148 -11.32 -12.71 6.61
N PRO A 149 -10.07 -13.09 6.95
CA PRO A 149 -9.41 -12.63 8.17
C PRO A 149 -9.40 -11.11 8.28
N ALA A 150 -9.65 -10.63 9.50
CA ALA A 150 -9.55 -9.22 9.82
C ALA A 150 -8.11 -8.72 9.71
N VAL A 151 -7.95 -7.46 9.32
CA VAL A 151 -6.67 -6.75 9.27
C VAL A 151 -6.45 -6.04 10.61
N SER A 152 -5.19 -5.94 11.02
CA SER A 152 -4.84 -5.30 12.30
C SER A 152 -4.99 -3.78 12.23
N HIS A 153 -5.36 -3.16 13.36
CA HIS A 153 -5.40 -1.70 13.49
C HIS A 153 -4.07 -1.04 13.12
N LYS A 154 -2.94 -1.66 13.45
CA LYS A 154 -1.61 -1.11 13.12
C LYS A 154 -1.42 -1.01 11.61
N THR A 155 -1.70 -2.11 10.89
CA THR A 155 -1.61 -2.16 9.43
C THR A 155 -2.56 -1.14 8.79
N PHE A 156 -3.80 -1.01 9.29
CA PHE A 156 -4.73 0.01 8.81
C PHE A 156 -4.25 1.42 9.07
N SER A 157 -3.85 1.72 10.30
CA SER A 157 -3.45 3.07 10.71
C SER A 157 -2.24 3.55 9.91
N ALA A 158 -1.22 2.70 9.73
CA ALA A 158 -0.03 3.04 8.95
C ALA A 158 -0.39 3.34 7.49
N ARG A 159 -1.12 2.43 6.83
CA ARG A 159 -1.45 2.56 5.39
C ARG A 159 -2.47 3.66 5.13
N GLN A 160 -3.43 3.87 6.02
CA GLN A 160 -4.42 4.94 5.91
C GLN A 160 -3.79 6.31 6.09
N LYS A 161 -2.83 6.46 7.03
CA LYS A 161 -2.08 7.71 7.21
C LYS A 161 -1.26 8.05 5.96
N GLU A 162 -0.46 7.09 5.49
CA GLU A 162 0.35 7.21 4.27
C GLU A 162 -0.51 7.66 3.07
N MET A 163 -1.66 7.02 2.87
CA MET A 163 -2.58 7.37 1.80
C MET A 163 -3.24 8.74 2.00
N GLY A 164 -3.59 9.09 3.24
CA GLY A 164 -4.14 10.40 3.57
C GLY A 164 -3.17 11.54 3.26
N ASP A 165 -1.89 11.35 3.57
CA ASP A 165 -0.83 12.32 3.27
C ASP A 165 -0.64 12.50 1.76
N VAL A 166 -0.64 11.40 0.99
CA VAL A 166 -0.59 11.44 -0.48
C VAL A 166 -1.78 12.20 -1.05
N VAL A 167 -3.00 11.87 -0.64
CA VAL A 167 -4.23 12.54 -1.12
C VAL A 167 -4.23 14.03 -0.76
N SER A 168 -3.79 14.37 0.46
CA SER A 168 -3.68 15.76 0.92
C SER A 168 -2.68 16.57 0.09
N ASN A 169 -1.53 15.98 -0.22
CA ASN A 169 -0.51 16.63 -1.06
C ASN A 169 -1.04 16.91 -2.47
N VAL A 170 -1.68 15.93 -3.11
CA VAL A 170 -2.29 16.10 -4.44
C VAL A 170 -3.37 17.19 -4.40
N ALA A 171 -4.21 17.21 -3.37
CA ALA A 171 -5.24 18.25 -3.22
C ALA A 171 -4.63 19.65 -3.07
N ARG A 172 -3.55 19.78 -2.29
CA ARG A 172 -2.82 21.05 -2.10
C ARG A 172 -2.16 21.52 -3.40
N GLU A 173 -1.57 20.62 -4.16
CA GLU A 173 -0.96 20.94 -5.45
C GLU A 173 -2.00 21.36 -6.48
N SER A 174 -3.12 20.64 -6.54
CA SER A 174 -4.23 20.97 -7.43
C SER A 174 -4.85 22.33 -7.10
N THR A 175 -5.05 22.65 -5.83
CA THR A 175 -5.56 23.96 -5.41
C THR A 175 -4.56 25.08 -5.70
N ARG A 176 -3.26 24.85 -5.45
CA ARG A 176 -2.20 25.80 -5.81
C ARG A 176 -2.13 26.06 -7.32
N ALA A 177 -2.25 25.01 -8.13
CA ALA A 177 -2.23 25.13 -9.59
C ALA A 177 -3.44 25.91 -10.11
N ALA A 178 -4.64 25.63 -9.60
CA ALA A 178 -5.86 26.38 -9.94
C ALA A 178 -5.74 27.86 -9.54
N LEU A 179 -5.25 28.15 -8.33
CA LEU A 179 -5.04 29.53 -7.87
C LEU A 179 -4.06 30.28 -8.79
N ASN A 180 -2.95 29.64 -9.18
CA ASN A 180 -1.98 30.26 -10.08
C ASN A 180 -2.59 30.56 -11.46
N GLN A 181 -3.48 29.69 -11.96
CA GLN A 181 -4.20 29.92 -13.22
C GLN A 181 -5.17 31.11 -13.10
N GLU A 182 -5.90 31.22 -11.98
CA GLU A 182 -6.78 32.37 -11.73
C GLU A 182 -6.01 33.70 -11.71
N ILE A 183 -4.84 33.72 -11.06
CA ILE A 183 -3.95 34.91 -11.02
C ILE A 183 -3.47 35.28 -12.43
N MET A 184 -3.02 34.32 -13.23
CA MET A 184 -2.57 34.57 -14.61
C MET A 184 -3.68 35.15 -15.47
N MET A 185 -4.89 34.57 -15.42
CA MET A 185 -6.04 35.06 -16.19
C MET A 185 -6.48 36.48 -15.78
N THR A 186 -6.33 36.83 -14.50
CA THR A 186 -6.66 38.18 -14.02
C THR A 186 -5.66 39.22 -14.55
N ASN A 187 -4.37 38.92 -14.48
CA ASN A 187 -3.32 39.82 -14.96
C ASN A 187 -3.38 40.04 -16.48
N ASP A 188 -3.80 39.03 -17.26
CA ASP A 188 -3.99 39.16 -18.71
C ASP A 188 -5.22 40.03 -19.08
N GLN A 189 -6.24 40.10 -18.22
CA GLN A 189 -7.40 40.98 -18.42
C GLN A 189 -7.09 42.45 -18.13
N ASP A 190 -6.26 42.73 -17.11
CA ASP A 190 -5.84 44.10 -16.79
C ASP A 190 -4.93 44.69 -17.89
N GLY A 191 -4.18 43.86 -18.61
CA GLY A 191 -3.35 44.28 -19.75
C GLY A 191 -4.13 44.65 -21.03
N LEU A 192 -5.43 44.34 -21.11
CA LEU A 192 -6.29 44.66 -22.27
C LEU A 192 -7.07 45.98 -22.11
N ILE A 193 -6.99 46.64 -20.94
CA ILE A 193 -7.73 47.87 -20.65
C ILE A 193 -6.92 49.13 -21.07
N ASP A 194 -5.61 49.01 -21.35
CA ASP A 194 -4.73 50.15 -21.68
C ASP A 194 -4.65 50.51 -23.18
N CYS A 195 -5.55 50.01 -24.03
CA CYS A 195 -5.62 50.37 -25.46
C CYS A 195 -6.95 51.06 -25.83
N GLU A 196 -7.18 52.25 -25.26
CA GLU A 196 -8.03 53.26 -25.90
C GLU A 196 -7.21 54.51 -26.21
N CYS A 197 -6.89 54.71 -27.49
CA CYS A 197 -6.58 56.00 -28.12
C CYS A 197 -7.15 55.99 -29.54
#